data_AF-A0A1Q4DVC0-F1
#
_entry.id   AF-A0A1Q4DVC0-F1
#
_cell.length_a   1.000
_cell.length_b   1.000
_cell.length_c   1.000
_cell.angle_alpha   90.00
_cell.angle_beta   90.00
_cell.angle_gamma   90.00
#
_symmetry.space_group_name_H-M   'P 1'
#
loop_
_entity.id
_entity.type
_entity.pdbx_description
1 polymer ?
#
loop_
_entity_poly.entity_id
_entity_poly.type
_entity_poly.pdbx_seq_one_letter_code
_entity_poly.pdbx_strand_id
1 'polypeptide(L)'
;MYVDASMAARAAKERQPRKNLLLAATIEADGLRVPVRIRNLSEGGAMVDGSALPRTGTLLTLTRAEIEVGGRVVWQTQGRCGVAFDTTAITVDEWVSGNRVASFQGHRGQARVDAIQQAVRSGGELPAEPAMAGLAPDLANLGTRLVEEIYHVRELLDRLGERLIDDPHVIAAHMASLQNLDRASQILDHLGAILGADDPAAAVDAVAMQELRARLMR
;
A
#
# COMPACT_ATOMS: atom_id res chain seq x y z
N MET A 1 -15.43 50.91 1.52
CA MET A 1 -16.00 49.76 0.79
C MET A 1 -14.92 48.70 0.74
N TYR A 2 -14.91 47.81 1.74
CA TYR A 2 -13.83 46.86 2.01
C TYR A 2 -14.34 45.48 1.58
N VAL A 3 -13.85 44.97 0.46
CA VAL A 3 -14.09 43.58 0.05
C VAL A 3 -13.02 42.73 0.73
N ASP A 4 -13.49 41.89 1.65
CA ASP A 4 -12.68 41.11 2.57
C ASP A 4 -11.91 40.01 1.82
N ALA A 5 -10.59 40.15 1.78
CA ALA A 5 -9.63 39.19 1.22
C ALA A 5 -9.46 37.91 2.08
N SER A 6 -10.51 37.54 2.81
CA SER A 6 -10.52 36.52 3.87
C SER A 6 -10.75 35.08 3.36
N MET A 7 -11.06 34.88 2.07
CA MET A 7 -11.19 33.53 1.48
C MET A 7 -9.91 32.95 0.85
N ALA A 8 -8.79 33.70 0.85
CA ALA A 8 -7.54 33.27 0.20
C ALA A 8 -6.47 32.73 1.17
N ALA A 9 -6.83 32.50 2.45
CA ALA A 9 -5.90 32.04 3.48
C ALA A 9 -6.33 30.68 4.07
N ARG A 10 -6.59 29.68 3.21
CA ARG A 10 -6.47 28.28 3.65
C ARG A 10 -5.00 27.93 3.50
N ALA A 11 -4.26 28.02 4.60
CA ALA A 11 -2.88 27.59 4.72
C ALA A 11 -2.67 26.34 3.86
N ALA A 12 -1.78 26.42 2.88
CA ALA A 12 -1.31 25.27 2.13
C ALA A 12 -0.54 24.38 3.12
N LYS A 13 -1.28 23.63 3.95
CA LYS A 13 -0.74 22.61 4.82
C LYS A 13 0.00 21.67 3.89
N GLU A 14 1.31 21.60 4.08
CA GLU A 14 2.21 20.80 3.27
C GLU A 14 1.59 19.41 3.07
N ARG A 15 1.30 19.07 1.82
CA ARG A 15 0.59 17.83 1.50
C ARG A 15 1.54 16.69 1.84
N GLN A 16 1.16 15.87 2.81
CA GLN A 16 1.89 14.66 3.16
C GLN A 16 2.20 13.81 1.92
N PRO A 17 3.35 13.14 1.87
CA PRO A 17 3.73 12.28 0.76
C PRO A 17 2.66 11.20 0.55
N ARG A 18 2.30 10.96 -0.71
CA ARG A 18 1.23 10.04 -1.09
C ARG A 18 1.75 8.95 -2.01
N LYS A 19 1.39 7.70 -1.73
CA LYS A 19 1.69 6.55 -2.60
C LYS A 19 0.49 6.25 -3.51
N ASN A 20 0.74 6.02 -4.80
CA ASN A 20 -0.26 5.52 -5.75
C ASN A 20 -0.31 4.00 -5.65
N LEU A 21 -1.51 3.45 -5.48
CA LEU A 21 -1.74 2.04 -5.20
C LEU A 21 -3.15 1.66 -5.61
N LEU A 22 -3.44 0.36 -5.67
CA LEU A 22 -4.78 -0.14 -5.96
C LEU A 22 -5.14 -1.16 -4.89
N LEU A 23 -5.84 -0.72 -3.85
CA LEU A 23 -6.25 -1.60 -2.75
C LEU A 23 -7.78 -1.69 -2.70
N ALA A 24 -8.30 -2.92 -2.65
CA ALA A 24 -9.70 -3.13 -2.35
C ALA A 24 -9.98 -2.74 -0.90
N ALA A 25 -11.05 -1.99 -0.68
CA ALA A 25 -11.50 -1.55 0.63
C ALA A 25 -13.03 -1.42 0.62
N THR A 26 -13.60 -1.13 1.77
CA THR A 26 -15.04 -0.90 1.94
C THR A 26 -15.24 0.41 2.70
N ILE A 27 -16.20 1.20 2.25
CA ILE A 27 -16.68 2.37 2.98
C ILE A 27 -18.02 2.05 3.60
N GLU A 28 -18.19 2.41 4.87
CA GLU A 28 -19.47 2.39 5.56
C GLU A 28 -19.88 3.80 5.95
N ALA A 29 -21.06 4.24 5.50
CA ALA A 29 -21.62 5.55 5.81
C ALA A 29 -23.15 5.47 5.79
N ASP A 30 -23.81 6.13 6.74
CA ASP A 30 -25.28 6.16 6.83
C ASP A 30 -25.93 4.76 6.80
N GLY A 31 -25.26 3.76 7.40
CA GLY A 31 -25.70 2.36 7.42
C GLY A 31 -25.53 1.61 6.09
N LEU A 32 -24.99 2.25 5.06
CA LEU A 32 -24.68 1.64 3.77
C LEU A 32 -23.21 1.25 3.69
N ARG A 33 -22.97 0.03 3.21
CA ARG A 33 -21.64 -0.53 3.01
C ARG A 33 -21.35 -0.68 1.51
N VAL A 34 -20.33 0.02 1.02
CA VAL A 34 -20.01 0.12 -0.41
C VAL A 34 -18.56 -0.32 -0.68
N PRO A 35 -18.32 -1.26 -1.61
CA PRO A 35 -16.97 -1.63 -2.01
C PRO A 35 -16.32 -0.50 -2.83
N VAL A 36 -15.06 -0.21 -2.53
CA VAL A 36 -14.28 0.85 -3.17
C VAL A 36 -12.85 0.40 -3.43
N ARG A 37 -12.10 1.18 -4.21
CA ARG A 37 -10.65 1.00 -4.39
C ARG A 37 -9.91 2.24 -3.93
N ILE A 38 -8.93 2.07 -3.05
CA ILE A 38 -7.97 3.12 -2.71
C ILE A 38 -6.99 3.27 -3.87
N ARG A 39 -6.86 4.50 -4.38
CA ARG A 39 -6.03 4.87 -5.56
C ARG A 39 -4.77 5.64 -5.19
N ASN A 40 -4.85 6.39 -4.11
CA ASN A 40 -3.75 7.20 -3.60
C ASN A 40 -3.91 7.31 -2.08
N LEU A 41 -2.83 7.17 -1.33
CA LEU A 41 -2.89 7.08 0.12
C LEU A 41 -1.74 7.85 0.78
N SER A 42 -2.06 8.51 1.88
CA SER A 42 -1.17 9.10 2.86
C SER A 42 -1.63 8.70 4.26
N GLU A 43 -0.83 8.96 5.28
CA GLU A 43 -1.23 8.72 6.68
C GLU A 43 -2.47 9.53 7.09
N GLY A 44 -2.69 10.71 6.50
CA GLY A 44 -3.84 11.56 6.81
C GLY A 44 -5.03 11.43 5.86
N GLY A 45 -4.99 10.56 4.86
CA GLY A 45 -6.14 10.40 3.98
C GLY A 45 -5.89 9.60 2.70
N ALA A 46 -6.99 9.33 2.01
CA ALA A 46 -7.03 8.53 0.79
C ALA A 46 -7.81 9.21 -0.34
N MET A 47 -7.47 8.87 -1.58
CA MET A 47 -8.38 8.98 -2.71
C MET A 47 -8.93 7.60 -3.00
N VAL A 48 -10.25 7.48 -3.10
CA VAL A 48 -10.94 6.24 -3.47
C VAL A 48 -11.74 6.40 -4.75
N ASP A 49 -11.93 5.32 -5.49
CA ASP A 49 -12.90 5.20 -6.57
C ASP A 49 -13.97 4.13 -6.26
N GLY A 50 -15.17 4.31 -6.77
CA GLY A 50 -16.31 3.43 -6.51
C GLY A 50 -17.60 3.93 -7.16
N SER A 51 -18.60 3.05 -7.26
CA SER A 51 -19.86 3.34 -7.97
C SER A 51 -20.88 4.12 -7.14
N ALA A 52 -20.84 4.01 -5.81
CA ALA A 52 -21.81 4.62 -4.89
C ALA A 52 -21.12 5.35 -3.72
N LEU A 53 -20.31 6.37 -4.04
CA LEU A 53 -19.53 7.08 -3.02
C LEU A 53 -20.38 8.07 -2.20
N PRO A 54 -20.15 8.18 -0.88
CA PRO A 54 -20.83 9.17 -0.03
C PRO A 54 -20.55 10.61 -0.47
N ARG A 55 -21.46 11.53 -0.11
CA ARG A 55 -21.38 12.94 -0.47
C ARG A 55 -20.24 13.64 0.28
N THR A 56 -19.76 14.76 -0.27
CA THR A 56 -18.82 15.65 0.42
C THR A 56 -19.39 16.08 1.78
N GLY A 57 -18.57 15.98 2.83
CA GLY A 57 -18.93 16.28 4.20
C GLY A 57 -19.40 15.07 5.02
N THR A 58 -19.82 13.97 4.39
CA THR A 58 -20.28 12.76 5.07
C THR A 58 -19.17 12.12 5.90
N LEU A 59 -19.51 11.71 7.13
CA LEU A 59 -18.67 10.88 7.98
C LEU A 59 -18.77 9.43 7.54
N LEU A 60 -17.65 8.73 7.56
CA LEU A 60 -17.57 7.35 7.11
C LEU A 60 -16.52 6.58 7.89
N THR A 61 -16.63 5.27 7.82
CA THR A 61 -15.59 4.33 8.19
C THR A 61 -15.02 3.70 6.94
N LEU A 62 -13.70 3.73 6.77
CA LEU A 62 -12.98 3.02 5.71
C LEU A 62 -12.31 1.77 6.30
N THR A 63 -12.63 0.60 5.74
CA THR A 63 -12.14 -0.70 6.20
C THR A 63 -11.37 -1.40 5.10
N ARG A 64 -10.20 -1.94 5.42
CA ARG A 64 -9.44 -2.88 4.58
C ARG A 64 -8.80 -3.94 5.45
N ALA A 65 -9.06 -5.21 5.15
CA ALA A 65 -8.61 -6.33 5.98
C ALA A 65 -8.98 -6.07 7.46
N GLU A 66 -8.00 -6.07 8.38
CA GLU A 66 -8.22 -5.81 9.81
C GLU A 66 -8.10 -4.32 10.20
N ILE A 67 -7.87 -3.44 9.22
CA ILE A 67 -7.66 -2.01 9.43
C ILE A 67 -8.97 -1.28 9.23
N GLU A 68 -9.34 -0.47 10.22
CA GLU A 68 -10.52 0.36 10.21
C GLU A 68 -10.15 1.79 10.64
N VAL A 69 -10.59 2.79 9.87
CA VAL A 69 -10.36 4.20 10.19
C VAL A 69 -11.61 5.02 9.94
N GLY A 70 -11.96 5.88 10.90
CA GLY A 70 -12.95 6.94 10.69
C GLY A 70 -12.41 8.05 9.80
N GLY A 71 -13.29 8.69 9.05
CA GLY A 71 -12.92 9.85 8.27
C GLY A 71 -14.10 10.62 7.71
N ARG A 72 -13.77 11.64 6.92
CA ARG A 72 -14.75 12.52 6.26
C ARG A 72 -14.45 12.65 4.78
N VAL A 73 -15.49 12.62 3.96
CA VAL A 73 -15.36 12.98 2.54
C VAL A 73 -15.06 14.47 2.41
N VAL A 74 -13.93 14.82 1.81
CA VAL A 74 -13.47 16.23 1.64
C VAL A 74 -13.73 16.78 0.25
N TRP A 75 -13.86 15.92 -0.76
CA TRP A 75 -14.24 16.28 -2.12
C TRP A 75 -14.79 15.07 -2.84
N GLN A 76 -15.58 15.30 -3.89
CA GLN A 76 -16.10 14.26 -4.77
C GLN A 76 -16.02 14.75 -6.23
N THR A 77 -15.56 13.88 -7.13
CA THR A 77 -15.48 14.15 -8.58
C THR A 77 -15.51 12.85 -9.35
N GLN A 78 -16.46 12.71 -10.28
CA GLN A 78 -16.52 11.63 -11.29
C GLN A 78 -16.21 10.23 -10.73
N GLY A 79 -17.05 9.70 -9.84
CA GLY A 79 -16.87 8.34 -9.27
C GLY A 79 -15.64 8.19 -8.37
N ARG A 80 -15.04 9.32 -7.96
CA ARG A 80 -13.95 9.37 -6.99
C ARG A 80 -14.29 10.31 -5.84
N CYS A 81 -13.73 10.04 -4.68
CA CYS A 81 -13.78 10.97 -3.57
C CYS A 81 -12.46 10.96 -2.78
N GLY A 82 -12.19 12.10 -2.15
CA GLY A 82 -11.13 12.22 -1.16
C GLY A 82 -11.69 11.99 0.22
N VAL A 83 -11.02 11.17 1.01
CA VAL A 83 -11.32 10.95 2.42
C VAL A 83 -10.16 11.52 3.23
N ALA A 84 -10.46 12.41 4.17
CA ALA A 84 -9.53 12.80 5.23
C ALA A 84 -9.77 11.90 6.44
N PHE A 85 -8.72 11.30 6.98
CA PHE A 85 -8.84 10.42 8.14
C PHE A 85 -8.91 11.22 9.43
N ASP A 86 -9.61 10.67 10.43
CA ASP A 86 -9.71 11.27 11.76
C ASP A 86 -8.42 11.09 12.58
N THR A 87 -7.53 10.20 12.14
CA THR A 87 -6.23 9.92 12.76
C THR A 87 -5.14 9.66 11.71
N THR A 88 -3.89 9.92 12.08
CA THR A 88 -2.68 9.60 11.30
C THR A 88 -1.88 8.45 11.89
N ALA A 89 -2.43 7.72 12.87
CA ALA A 89 -1.70 6.67 13.59
C ALA A 89 -1.51 5.37 12.77
N ILE A 90 -2.13 5.27 11.60
CA ILE A 90 -2.03 4.12 10.70
C ILE A 90 -1.12 4.51 9.55
N THR A 91 0.00 3.79 9.44
CA THR A 91 1.01 4.00 8.41
C THR A 91 0.52 3.50 7.05
N VAL A 92 1.12 4.03 5.98
CA VAL A 92 0.83 3.57 4.61
C VAL A 92 1.19 2.09 4.42
N ASP A 93 2.22 1.59 5.10
CA ASP A 93 2.67 0.20 4.95
C ASP A 93 1.76 -0.80 5.68
N GLU A 94 1.16 -0.41 6.81
CA GLU A 94 0.06 -1.17 7.42
C GLU A 94 -1.13 -1.24 6.45
N TRP A 95 -1.51 -0.13 5.83
CA TRP A 95 -2.56 -0.13 4.80
C TRP A 95 -2.24 -1.01 3.59
N VAL A 96 -0.97 -1.15 3.19
CA VAL A 96 -0.58 -2.01 2.07
C VAL A 96 -0.57 -3.48 2.48
N SER A 97 0.02 -3.82 3.62
CA SER A 97 0.09 -5.20 4.12
C SER A 97 -1.27 -5.74 4.58
N GLY A 98 -2.18 -4.87 5.04
CA GLY A 98 -3.48 -5.25 5.61
C GLY A 98 -3.40 -5.83 7.00
N ASN A 99 -2.20 -5.85 7.56
CA ASN A 99 -1.97 -6.23 8.92
C ASN A 99 -1.69 -4.96 9.73
N ARG A 100 -2.46 -4.76 10.79
CA ARG A 100 -2.11 -3.76 11.78
C ARG A 100 -1.02 -4.37 12.62
N VAL A 101 0.23 -3.97 12.38
CA VAL A 101 1.30 -4.30 13.33
C VAL A 101 0.82 -3.71 14.65
N ALA A 102 0.67 -4.55 15.68
CA ALA A 102 0.27 -4.09 16.99
C ALA A 102 1.39 -3.18 17.52
N SER A 103 1.38 -1.92 17.11
CA SER A 103 2.20 -0.84 17.67
C SER A 103 1.88 -0.65 19.16
N PHE A 104 0.82 -1.30 19.65
CA PHE A 104 0.56 -1.53 21.06
C PHE A 104 -0.04 -2.93 21.27
N GLN A 105 0.77 -3.91 21.69
CA GLN A 105 0.27 -5.18 22.23
C GLN A 105 -0.55 -4.88 23.50
N GLY A 106 -1.89 -4.87 23.39
CA GLY A 106 -2.81 -4.35 24.42
C GLY A 106 -2.62 -4.87 25.85
N HIS A 107 -2.07 -6.08 26.03
CA HIS A 107 -1.77 -6.63 27.37
C HIS A 107 -0.43 -6.11 27.94
N ARG A 108 0.58 -5.91 27.09
CA ARG A 108 1.85 -5.26 27.49
C ARG A 108 1.68 -3.74 27.62
N GLY A 109 0.74 -3.18 26.87
CA GLY A 109 0.36 -1.77 26.92
C GLY A 109 -0.23 -1.35 28.26
N GLN A 110 -1.21 -2.11 28.77
CA GLN A 110 -1.84 -1.80 30.05
C GLN A 110 -0.84 -1.91 31.23
N ALA A 111 -0.10 -3.02 31.31
CA ALA A 111 0.93 -3.20 32.34
C ALA A 111 2.00 -2.09 32.31
N ARG A 112 2.30 -1.55 31.13
CA ARG A 112 3.23 -0.43 30.96
C ARG A 112 2.59 0.92 31.35
N VAL A 113 1.32 1.16 31.00
CA VAL A 113 0.58 2.34 31.45
C VAL A 113 0.53 2.37 32.98
N ASP A 114 0.24 1.23 33.61
CA ASP A 114 0.22 1.09 35.06
C ASP A 114 1.61 1.37 35.68
N ALA A 115 2.68 0.83 35.08
CA ALA A 115 4.05 1.06 35.52
C ALA A 115 4.49 2.53 35.38
N ILE A 116 4.13 3.20 34.28
CA ILE A 116 4.40 4.62 34.06
C ILE A 116 3.61 5.47 35.06
N GLN A 117 2.32 5.19 35.26
CA GLN A 117 1.50 5.89 36.25
C GLN A 117 2.06 5.73 37.66
N GLN A 118 2.55 4.54 38.00
CA GLN A 118 3.18 4.28 39.29
C GLN A 118 4.49 5.05 39.45
N ALA A 119 5.38 5.05 38.45
CA ALA A 119 6.64 5.78 38.47
C ALA A 119 6.43 7.29 38.61
N VAL A 120 5.45 7.86 37.89
CA VAL A 120 5.10 9.28 38.00
C VAL A 120 4.55 9.61 39.41
N ARG A 121 3.72 8.74 39.99
CA ARG A 121 3.20 8.93 41.35
C ARG A 121 4.26 8.81 42.43
N SER A 122 5.24 7.92 42.25
CA SER A 122 6.31 7.69 43.22
C SER A 122 7.54 8.59 43.03
N GLY A 123 7.57 9.40 41.97
CA GLY A 123 8.77 10.17 41.58
C GLY A 123 9.95 9.26 41.15
N GLY A 124 9.66 8.02 40.75
CA GLY A 124 10.64 7.04 40.33
C GLY A 124 11.03 7.17 38.85
N GLU A 125 12.08 6.46 38.45
CA GLU A 125 12.51 6.41 37.05
C GLU A 125 11.44 5.75 36.16
N LEU A 126 11.23 6.35 34.98
CA LEU A 126 10.36 5.80 33.95
C LEU A 126 10.95 4.46 33.46
N PRO A 127 10.11 3.44 33.18
CA PRO A 127 10.58 2.19 32.61
C PRO A 127 11.36 2.46 31.31
N ALA A 128 12.59 1.94 31.22
CA ALA A 128 13.41 2.04 30.02
C ALA A 128 12.63 1.50 28.81
N GLU A 129 12.77 2.15 27.66
CA GLU A 129 12.23 1.61 26.42
C GLU A 129 12.82 0.21 26.21
N PRO A 130 11.99 -0.84 26.05
CA PRO A 130 12.51 -2.13 25.67
C PRO A 130 13.22 -1.92 24.34
N ALA A 131 14.53 -2.22 24.31
CA ALA A 131 15.26 -2.26 23.06
C ALA A 131 14.49 -3.17 22.12
N MET A 132 13.95 -2.62 21.04
CA MET A 132 13.41 -3.43 19.95
C MET A 132 14.57 -4.27 19.46
N ALA A 133 14.63 -5.52 19.91
CA ALA A 133 15.50 -6.52 19.30
C ALA A 133 14.93 -6.80 17.91
N GLY A 134 15.16 -5.87 16.97
CA GLY A 134 14.96 -6.15 15.58
C GLY A 134 15.91 -7.29 15.22
N LEU A 135 15.39 -8.37 14.64
CA LEU A 135 16.26 -9.29 13.91
C LEU A 135 17.06 -8.43 12.93
N ALA A 136 18.38 -8.40 13.08
CA ALA A 136 19.22 -7.77 12.08
C ALA A 136 18.88 -8.43 10.72
N PRO A 137 18.67 -7.65 9.66
CA PRO A 137 18.30 -8.21 8.37
C PRO A 137 19.40 -9.17 7.92
N ASP A 138 19.01 -10.39 7.55
CA ASP A 138 19.93 -11.37 6.96
C ASP A 138 20.26 -10.94 5.53
N LEU A 139 21.28 -10.10 5.40
CA LEU A 139 21.79 -9.59 4.13
C LEU A 139 22.66 -10.61 3.39
N ALA A 140 23.16 -11.65 4.08
CA ALA A 140 24.04 -12.65 3.48
C ALA A 140 23.29 -13.46 2.41
N ASN A 141 21.99 -13.71 2.61
CA ASN A 141 21.13 -14.45 1.69
C ASN A 141 20.24 -13.54 0.82
N LEU A 142 20.54 -12.24 0.71
CA LEU A 142 19.70 -11.29 0.00
C LEU A 142 19.54 -11.65 -1.49
N GLY A 143 20.61 -12.10 -2.15
CA GLY A 143 20.57 -12.49 -3.57
C GLY A 143 19.56 -13.61 -3.84
N THR A 144 19.66 -14.72 -3.11
CA THR A 144 18.71 -15.84 -3.21
C THR A 144 17.28 -15.41 -2.94
N ARG A 145 17.06 -14.60 -1.89
CA ARG A 145 15.72 -14.09 -1.57
C ARG A 145 15.16 -13.16 -2.65
N LEU A 146 16.00 -12.33 -3.28
CA LEU A 146 15.56 -11.51 -4.41
C LEU A 146 15.14 -12.36 -5.62
N VAL A 147 15.87 -13.44 -5.91
CA VAL A 147 15.50 -14.40 -6.96
C VAL A 147 14.16 -15.07 -6.65
N GLU A 148 13.99 -15.55 -5.42
CA GLU A 148 12.73 -16.15 -4.94
C GLU A 148 11.55 -15.15 -5.07
N GLU A 149 11.74 -13.89 -4.67
CA GLU A 149 10.72 -12.85 -4.79
C GLU A 149 10.40 -12.51 -6.26
N ILE A 150 11.38 -12.50 -7.16
CA ILE A 150 11.14 -12.29 -8.61
C ILE A 150 10.23 -13.39 -9.16
N TYR A 151 10.51 -14.65 -8.84
CA TYR A 151 9.67 -15.78 -9.28
C TYR A 151 8.31 -15.77 -8.59
N HIS A 152 8.23 -15.35 -7.33
CA HIS A 152 6.95 -15.16 -6.66
C HIS A 152 6.08 -14.12 -7.37
N VAL A 153 6.65 -12.97 -7.77
CA VAL A 153 5.92 -11.94 -8.52
C VAL A 153 5.47 -12.45 -9.89
N ARG A 154 6.33 -13.21 -10.59
CA ARG A 154 5.96 -13.86 -11.86
C ARG A 154 4.72 -14.74 -11.69
N GLU A 155 4.73 -15.62 -10.69
CA GLU A 155 3.62 -16.53 -10.40
C GLU A 155 2.32 -15.79 -10.05
N LEU A 156 2.39 -14.64 -9.35
CA LEU A 156 1.22 -13.79 -9.10
C LEU A 156 0.64 -13.22 -10.41
N LEU A 157 1.48 -12.85 -11.37
CA LEU A 157 1.05 -12.37 -12.68
C LEU A 157 0.43 -13.48 -13.53
N ASP A 158 1.03 -14.67 -13.54
CA ASP A 158 0.53 -15.83 -14.29
C ASP A 158 -0.88 -16.22 -13.80
N ARG A 159 -1.07 -16.36 -12.48
CA ARG A 159 -2.40 -16.63 -11.88
C ARG A 159 -3.42 -15.51 -12.12
N LEU A 160 -2.98 -14.26 -12.25
CA LEU A 160 -3.88 -13.17 -12.64
C LEU A 160 -4.28 -13.30 -14.10
N GLY A 161 -3.33 -13.57 -14.99
CA GLY A 161 -3.56 -13.77 -16.42
C GLY A 161 -4.56 -14.90 -16.68
N GLU A 162 -4.36 -16.05 -16.05
CA GLU A 162 -5.27 -17.21 -16.15
C GLU A 162 -6.71 -16.85 -15.79
N ARG A 163 -6.92 -16.23 -14.62
CA ARG A 163 -8.27 -15.82 -14.18
C ARG A 163 -8.92 -14.80 -15.10
N LEU A 164 -8.14 -13.93 -15.75
CA LEU A 164 -8.67 -12.91 -16.64
C LEU A 164 -9.06 -13.48 -18.02
N ILE A 165 -8.38 -14.54 -18.46
CA ILE A 165 -8.68 -15.23 -19.72
C ILE A 165 -9.98 -16.06 -19.60
N ASP A 166 -10.39 -16.43 -18.39
CA ASP A 166 -11.68 -17.10 -18.17
C ASP A 166 -12.90 -16.18 -18.41
N ASP A 167 -12.73 -14.86 -18.52
CA ASP A 167 -13.82 -13.91 -18.79
C ASP A 167 -13.83 -13.48 -20.29
N PRO A 168 -14.84 -13.88 -21.08
CA PRO A 168 -14.95 -13.53 -22.49
C PRO A 168 -15.00 -12.02 -22.77
N HIS A 169 -15.53 -11.21 -21.84
CA HIS A 169 -15.59 -9.76 -22.01
C HIS A 169 -14.20 -9.14 -21.85
N VAL A 170 -13.40 -9.65 -20.92
CA VAL A 170 -12.02 -9.19 -20.71
C VAL A 170 -11.16 -9.53 -21.92
N ILE A 171 -11.29 -10.76 -22.45
CA ILE A 171 -10.64 -11.14 -23.71
C ILE A 171 -11.03 -10.14 -24.80
N ALA A 172 -12.32 -9.98 -25.09
CA ALA A 172 -12.78 -9.14 -26.21
C ALA A 172 -12.36 -7.67 -26.09
N ALA A 173 -12.35 -7.11 -24.88
CA ALA A 173 -12.02 -5.69 -24.65
C ALA A 173 -10.52 -5.41 -24.47
N HIS A 174 -9.74 -6.39 -24.00
CA HIS A 174 -8.41 -6.13 -23.44
C HIS A 174 -7.30 -7.10 -23.90
N MET A 175 -7.47 -7.84 -25.00
CA MET A 175 -6.44 -8.75 -25.55
C MET A 175 -5.02 -8.17 -25.55
N ALA A 176 -4.84 -6.96 -26.08
CA ALA A 176 -3.50 -6.33 -26.15
C ALA A 176 -2.92 -6.01 -24.76
N SER A 177 -3.76 -5.72 -23.78
CA SER A 177 -3.31 -5.50 -22.39
C SER A 177 -2.98 -6.81 -21.68
N LEU A 178 -3.68 -7.90 -21.98
CA LEU A 178 -3.35 -9.23 -21.44
C LEU A 178 -1.98 -9.71 -21.91
N GLN A 179 -1.58 -9.39 -23.15
CA GLN A 179 -0.22 -9.67 -23.64
C GLN A 179 0.88 -8.99 -22.81
N ASN A 180 0.59 -7.85 -22.17
CA ASN A 180 1.56 -7.20 -21.30
C ASN A 180 1.83 -7.99 -20.02
N LEU A 181 0.85 -8.78 -19.53
CA LEU A 181 1.04 -9.63 -18.36
C LEU A 181 2.00 -10.77 -18.68
N ASP A 182 1.75 -11.50 -19.78
CA ASP A 182 2.65 -12.56 -20.27
C ASP A 182 4.07 -12.03 -20.52
N ARG A 183 4.18 -10.89 -21.21
CA ARG A 183 5.47 -10.22 -21.44
C ARG A 183 6.18 -9.85 -20.14
N ALA A 184 5.45 -9.39 -19.13
CA ALA A 184 6.03 -9.07 -17.82
C ALA A 184 6.53 -10.34 -17.12
N SER A 185 5.76 -11.43 -17.16
CA SER A 185 6.18 -12.73 -16.63
C SER A 185 7.46 -13.25 -17.29
N GLN A 186 7.57 -13.16 -18.62
CA GLN A 186 8.79 -13.55 -19.35
C GLN A 186 10.01 -12.70 -18.97
N ILE A 187 9.81 -11.39 -18.78
CA ILE A 187 10.90 -10.51 -18.32
C ILE A 187 11.36 -10.91 -16.92
N LEU A 188 10.44 -11.17 -15.99
CA LEU A 188 10.77 -11.61 -14.64
C LEU A 188 11.51 -12.95 -14.65
N ASP A 189 11.10 -13.89 -15.51
CA ASP A 189 11.78 -15.18 -15.66
C ASP A 189 13.25 -15.01 -16.06
N HIS A 190 13.51 -14.20 -17.08
CA HIS A 190 14.88 -13.88 -17.48
C HIS A 190 15.68 -13.16 -16.39
N LEU A 191 15.06 -12.19 -15.69
CA LEU A 191 15.73 -11.48 -14.61
C LEU A 191 16.08 -12.40 -13.44
N GLY A 192 15.17 -13.32 -13.07
CA GLY A 192 15.42 -14.32 -12.04
C GLY A 192 16.56 -15.27 -12.43
N ALA A 193 16.59 -15.71 -13.68
CA ALA A 193 17.65 -16.57 -14.21
C ALA A 193 19.02 -15.87 -14.23
N ILE A 194 19.07 -14.60 -14.65
CA ILE A 194 20.31 -13.80 -14.65
C ILE A 194 20.82 -13.56 -13.23
N LEU A 195 19.92 -13.17 -12.32
CA LEU A 195 20.30 -12.84 -10.94
C LEU A 195 20.74 -14.09 -10.16
N GLY A 196 20.20 -15.26 -10.49
CA GLY A 196 20.57 -16.55 -9.90
C GLY A 196 21.76 -17.24 -10.58
N ALA A 197 22.33 -16.68 -11.65
CA ALA A 197 23.44 -17.30 -12.37
C ALA A 197 24.79 -17.06 -11.70
N ASP A 198 25.69 -18.06 -11.76
CA ASP A 198 27.08 -17.91 -11.33
C ASP A 198 27.84 -16.88 -12.18
N ASP A 199 27.49 -16.76 -13.47
CA ASP A 199 27.99 -15.75 -14.41
C ASP A 199 26.82 -14.95 -15.03
N PRO A 200 26.44 -13.82 -14.42
CA PRO A 200 25.37 -12.97 -14.92
C PRO A 200 25.64 -12.40 -16.31
N ALA A 201 26.89 -12.16 -16.70
CA ALA A 201 27.21 -11.56 -18.00
C ALA A 201 26.90 -12.56 -19.14
N ALA A 202 27.37 -13.80 -18.99
CA ALA A 202 27.02 -14.88 -19.91
C ALA A 202 25.51 -15.15 -19.95
N ALA A 203 24.83 -15.06 -18.79
CA ALA A 203 23.39 -15.22 -18.72
C ALA A 203 22.62 -14.12 -19.49
N VAL A 204 23.06 -12.86 -19.45
CA VAL A 204 22.45 -11.76 -20.22
C VAL A 204 22.62 -11.99 -21.72
N ASP A 205 23.79 -12.45 -22.17
CA ASP A 205 24.04 -12.76 -23.59
C ASP A 205 23.10 -13.86 -24.12
N ALA A 206 22.80 -14.86 -23.28
CA ALA A 206 21.90 -15.96 -23.58
C ALA A 206 20.40 -15.58 -23.61
N VAL A 207 20.02 -14.36 -23.17
CA VAL A 207 18.62 -13.92 -23.19
C VAL A 207 18.07 -13.88 -24.62
N ALA A 208 17.02 -14.66 -24.87
CA ALA A 208 16.35 -14.71 -26.17
C ALA A 208 15.61 -13.42 -26.52
N MET A 209 15.03 -12.75 -25.51
CA MET A 209 14.30 -11.47 -25.67
C MET A 209 15.23 -10.32 -26.06
N GLN A 210 15.32 -10.02 -27.36
CA GLN A 210 16.22 -9.01 -27.93
C GLN A 210 16.09 -7.63 -27.28
N GLU A 211 14.86 -7.13 -27.12
CA GLU A 211 14.64 -5.82 -26.51
C GLU A 211 15.02 -5.79 -25.02
N LEU A 212 14.82 -6.89 -24.29
CA LEU A 212 15.24 -6.97 -22.89
C LEU A 212 16.77 -6.97 -22.81
N ARG A 213 17.43 -7.81 -23.60
CA ARG A 213 18.89 -7.88 -23.66
C ARG A 213 19.51 -6.53 -24.02
N ALA A 214 18.97 -5.84 -25.03
CA ALA A 214 19.43 -4.51 -25.41
C ALA A 214 19.27 -3.46 -24.27
N ARG A 215 18.22 -3.57 -23.45
CA ARG A 215 18.04 -2.70 -22.27
C ARG A 215 18.96 -3.05 -21.10
N LEU A 216 19.48 -4.27 -21.02
CA LEU A 216 20.42 -4.68 -19.98
C LEU A 216 21.87 -4.32 -20.35
N MET A 217 22.18 -4.23 -21.64
CA MET A 217 23.52 -3.98 -22.19
C MET A 217 23.82 -2.49 -22.51
N ARG A 218 23.04 -1.56 -21.97
CA ARG A 218 23.14 -0.11 -22.24
C ARG A 218 23.80 0.67 -21.11
#